data_AF-A0A944QS23-F1
#
_entry.id   AF-A0A944QS23-F1
#
_cell.length_a   1.000
_cell.length_b   1.000
_cell.length_c   1.000
_cell.angle_alpha   90.00
_cell.angle_beta   90.00
_cell.angle_gamma   90.00
#
_symmetry.space_group_name_H-M   'P 1'
#
loop_
_entity.id
_entity.type
_entity.pdbx_description
1 polymer ?
#
loop_
_entity_poly.entity_id
_entity_poly.type
_entity_poly.pdbx_seq_one_letter_code
_entity_poly.pdbx_strand_id
1 'polypeptide(L)' 'MKLEYEVVEDQYDDTTHIRSMTEQARVPGGGWLIRTTLYTPHQIGVDVLLLPPIKKKGALYKAVG' A
#
# COMPACT_ATOMS: atom_id res chain seq x y z
N MET A 1 11.85 -8.06 11.57
CA MET A 1 12.34 -7.13 10.53
C MET A 1 11.23 -6.14 10.20
N LYS A 2 11.49 -4.84 10.18
CA LYS A 2 10.51 -3.79 9.87
C LYS A 2 10.67 -3.39 8.41
N LEU A 3 9.60 -3.46 7.61
CA LEU A 3 9.60 -3.00 6.22
C LEU A 3 9.38 -1.48 6.19
N GLU A 4 10.04 -0.79 5.27
CA GLU A 4 9.81 0.62 4.97
C GLU A 4 8.70 0.71 3.92
N TYR A 5 7.57 1.31 4.32
CA TYR A 5 6.40 1.48 3.47
C TYR A 5 6.40 2.87 2.86
N GLU A 6 6.19 2.92 1.56
CA GLU A 6 5.96 4.13 0.78
C GLU A 6 4.48 4.20 0.43
N VAL A 7 3.84 5.35 0.68
CA VAL A 7 2.45 5.58 0.26
C VAL A 7 2.41 5.75 -1.25
N VAL A 8 1.56 4.95 -1.90
CA VAL A 8 1.26 5.04 -3.32
C VAL A 8 0.05 5.93 -3.55
N GLU A 9 -1.01 5.73 -2.77
CA GLU A 9 -2.25 6.49 -2.89
C GLU A 9 -2.90 6.60 -1.52
N ASP A 10 -3.51 7.75 -1.25
CA ASP A 10 -4.24 8.02 -0.02
C ASP A 10 -5.45 8.89 -0.34
N GLN A 11 -6.63 8.28 -0.34
CA GLN A 11 -7.88 8.93 -0.71
C GLN A 11 -8.86 8.86 0.45
N TYR A 12 -9.43 10.01 0.78
CA TYR A 12 -10.48 10.15 1.79
C TYR A 12 -11.75 10.68 1.14
N ASP A 13 -12.87 10.01 1.40
CA ASP A 13 -14.19 10.45 0.97
C ASP A 13 -14.93 11.10 2.15
N ASP A 14 -15.14 12.41 2.07
CA ASP A 14 -15.86 13.20 3.07
C ASP A 14 -17.34 12.80 3.24
N THR A 15 -17.95 12.20 2.21
CA THR A 15 -19.36 11.80 2.27
C THR A 15 -19.53 10.55 3.13
N THR A 16 -18.75 9.51 2.81
CA THR A 16 -18.85 8.22 3.49
C THR A 16 -17.93 8.09 4.71
N HIS A 17 -17.00 9.03 4.89
CA HIS A 17 -15.94 8.98 5.90
C HIS A 17 -15.05 7.74 5.75
N ILE A 18 -14.92 7.24 4.53
CA ILE A 18 -14.07 6.08 4.20
C ILE A 18 -12.73 6.58 3.67
N ARG A 19 -11.64 5.98 4.14
CA ARG A 19 -10.29 6.21 3.63
C ARG A 19 -9.75 4.95 2.97
N SER A 20 -9.19 5.07 1.77
CA SER A 20 -8.39 4.02 1.14
C SER A 20 -6.94 4.47 1.08
N MET A 21 -6.04 3.68 1.66
CA MET A 21 -4.61 3.94 1.66
C MET A 21 -3.85 2.75 1.09
N THR A 22 -3.23 2.96 -0.07
CA THR A 22 -2.38 1.96 -0.72
C THR A 22 -0.92 2.29 -0.48
N GLU A 23 -0.17 1.31 -0.01
CA GLU A 23 1.24 1.41 0.30
C GLU A 23 2.01 0.27 -0.39
N GLN A 24 3.30 0.48 -0.60
CA GLN A 24 4.22 -0.54 -1.09
C GLN A 24 5.47 -0.60 -0.22
N ALA A 25 6.06 -1.78 -0.10
CA ALA A 25 7.34 -1.97 0.56
C ALA A 25 8.20 -2.99 -0.17
N ARG A 26 9.51 -2.73 -0.21
CA ARG A 26 10.48 -3.69 -0.76
C ARG A 26 10.74 -4.79 0.26
N VAL A 27 10.57 -6.05 -0.15
CA VAL A 27 10.79 -7.21 0.71
C VAL A 27 12.25 -7.69 0.57
N PRO A 28 12.89 -8.16 1.66
CA PRO A 28 14.17 -8.86 1.57
C PRO A 28 14.08 -10.03 0.60
N GLY A 29 15.04 -10.14 -0.33
CA GLY A 29 14.95 -11.09 -1.44
C GLY A 29 14.41 -10.48 -2.74
N GLY A 30 14.03 -9.20 -2.73
CA GLY A 30 13.80 -8.41 -3.93
C GLY A 30 12.36 -8.40 -4.45
N GLY A 31 11.43 -9.02 -3.73
CA GLY A 31 9.98 -8.92 -3.97
C GLY A 31 9.39 -7.59 -3.50
N TRP A 32 8.08 -7.45 -3.67
CA TRP A 32 7.31 -6.30 -3.20
C TRP A 32 6.10 -6.74 -2.42
N LEU A 33 5.79 -6.03 -1.35
CA LEU A 33 4.53 -6.16 -0.65
C LEU A 33 3.71 -4.91 -0.96
N ILE A 34 2.51 -5.10 -1.49
CA ILE A 34 1.54 -4.04 -1.71
C ILE A 34 0.44 -4.26 -0.69
N ARG A 35 0.06 -3.20 0.03
CA ARG A 35 -0.98 -3.24 1.04
C ARG A 35 -1.99 -2.14 0.73
N THR A 36 -3.26 -2.49 0.66
CA THR A 36 -4.35 -1.51 0.64
C THR A 36 -5.14 -1.64 1.92
N THR A 37 -5.20 -0.55 2.68
CA THR A 37 -5.98 -0.47 3.91
C THR A 37 -7.22 0.37 3.65
N LEU A 38 -8.39 -0.21 3.88
CA LEU A 38 -9.67 0.47 3.83
C LEU A 38 -10.13 0.75 5.25
N TYR A 39 -10.07 2.02 5.65
CA TYR A 39 -10.61 2.50 6.91
C TYR A 39 -12.06 2.88 6.70
N THR A 40 -12.96 2.20 7.39
CA THR A 40 -14.38 2.53 7.44
C THR A 40 -14.78 2.91 8.86
N PRO A 41 -15.93 3.57 9.07
CA PRO A 41 -16.39 3.91 10.43
C PRO A 41 -16.57 2.72 11.38
N HIS A 42 -16.76 1.51 10.84
CA HIS A 42 -17.10 0.32 11.64
C HIS A 42 -15.99 -0.73 11.68
N GLN A 43 -15.11 -0.76 10.69
CA GLN A 43 -14.06 -1.76 10.57
C GLN A 43 -12.87 -1.25 9.76
N ILE A 44 -11.72 -1.89 9.96
CA ILE A 44 -10.53 -1.71 9.12
C ILE A 44 -10.33 -2.99 8.33
N GLY A 45 -10.40 -2.88 7.01
CA GLY A 45 -10.07 -3.95 6.08
C GLY A 45 -8.64 -3.78 5.55
N VAL A 46 -7.91 -4.88 5.39
CA VAL A 46 -6.57 -4.86 4.79
C VAL A 46 -6.49 -5.96 3.76
N ASP A 47 -6.10 -5.60 2.54
CA ASP A 47 -5.68 -6.54 1.52
C ASP A 47 -4.17 -6.44 1.31
N VAL A 48 -3.50 -7.58 1.16
CA VAL A 48 -2.05 -7.64 1.02
C VAL A 48 -1.68 -8.56 -0.14
N LEU A 49 -0.96 -8.00 -1.11
CA LEU A 49 -0.41 -8.74 -2.24
C LEU A 49 1.11 -8.81 -2.13
N LEU A 50 1.65 -10.03 -2.11
CA LEU A 50 3.08 -10.27 -2.21
C LEU A 50 3.45 -10.61 -3.66
N LEU A 51 4.27 -9.75 -4.26
CA LEU A 51 4.81 -9.96 -5.59
C LEU A 51 6.21 -10.58 -5.54
N PRO A 52 6.53 -11.47 -6.50
CA PRO A 52 7.86 -12.04 -6.62
C PRO A 52 8.90 -10.98 -6.98
N PRO A 53 10.20 -11.31 -6.97
CA PRO A 53 11.24 -10.36 -7.32
C PRO A 53 11.11 -9.80 -8.73
N ILE A 54 11.06 -8.47 -8.84
CA ILE A 54 11.01 -7.75 -10.13
C ILE A 54 12.29 -6.92 -10.28
N LYS A 55 12.88 -6.96 -11.47
CA LYS A 55 14.02 -6.12 -11.87
C LYS A 55 13.57 -4.69 -12.17
N LYS A 56 13.16 -3.97 -11.12
CA LYS A 56 12.86 -2.54 -11.17
C LYS A 56 13.72 -1.82 -10.14
N LYS A 57 14.31 -0.69 -10.53
CA LYS A 57 15.05 0.22 -9.65
C LYS A 57 14.09 1.28 -9.12
N GLY A 58 14.19 1.59 -7.82
CA GLY A 58 13.31 2.53 -7.14
C GLY A 58 11.92 1.95 -6.83
N ALA A 59 10.98 2.85 -6.56
CA ALA A 59 9.58 2.56 -6.24
C ALA A 59 8.87 1.71 -7.31
N LEU A 60 8.02 0.75 -6.90
CA LEU A 60 7.26 -0.09 -7.82
C LEU A 60 6.19 0.73 -8.55
N TYR A 61 5.39 1.46 -7.80
CA TYR A 61 4.45 2.46 -8.27
C TYR A 61 4.90 3.84 -7.83
N LYS A 62 4.51 4.87 -8.59
CA LYS A 62 4.72 6.26 -8.21
C LYS A 62 3.56 6.68 -7.29
N ALA A 63 3.84 7.57 -6.35
CA ALA A 63 2.80 8.20 -5.56
C ALA A 63 1.86 9.01 -6.47
N VAL A 64 0.55 8.89 -6.22
CA VAL A 64 -0.53 9.65 -6.83
C VAL A 64 -1.37 10.29 -5.73
N GLY A 65 -1.75 11.54 -5.95
CA GLY A 65 -2.57 12.35 -5.03
C GLY A 65 -3.86 12.79 -5.70
#